data_AF-A0A0K2RCM8-F1
#
_entry.id   AF-A0A0K2RCM8-F1
#
_cell.length_a   1.000
_cell.length_b   1.000
_cell.length_c   1.000
_cell.angle_alpha   90.00
_cell.angle_beta   90.00
_cell.angle_gamma   90.00
#
_symmetry.space_group_name_H-M   'P 1'
#
loop_
_entity.id
_entity.type
_entity.pdbx_description
1 polymer ?
#
loop_
_entity_poly.entity_id
_entity_poly.type
_entity_poly.pdbx_seq_one_letter_code
_entity_poly.pdbx_strand_id
1 'polypeptide(L)'
;MAADGSASYEFDIAWQLAPVAPAMIPKVLHTGSIATFLAPGAATVRTLLEQCHQSCLVTYDPNIRPALLGSHSEAQSVFEDLLPLTDVVKLSDEDAHWLYPAFSPDEVLSHLLEQGARLAVITKGAEGALLATPMPGSASHP
;
A
#
# COMPACT_ATOMS: atom_id res chain seq x y z
N MET A 1 9.34 26.75 -7.42
CA MET A 1 8.62 26.26 -8.62
C MET A 1 9.63 25.48 -9.45
N ALA A 2 9.30 24.25 -9.81
CA ALA A 2 10.15 23.46 -10.70
C ALA A 2 10.07 24.02 -12.14
N ALA A 3 10.99 23.58 -13.00
CA ALA A 3 11.15 24.11 -14.36
C ALA A 3 9.92 23.89 -15.27
N ASP A 4 9.00 23.00 -14.88
CA ASP A 4 7.76 22.68 -15.59
C ASP A 4 6.53 23.44 -15.06
N GLY A 5 6.71 24.37 -14.10
CA GLY A 5 5.62 25.11 -13.49
C GLY A 5 4.88 24.35 -12.38
N SER A 6 5.32 23.14 -12.02
CA SER A 6 4.79 22.42 -10.87
C SER A 6 5.24 23.07 -9.55
N ALA A 7 4.38 22.92 -8.53
CA ALA A 7 4.69 23.33 -7.17
C ALA A 7 5.87 22.48 -6.65
N SER A 8 6.95 23.13 -6.21
CA SER A 8 8.06 22.47 -5.51
C SER A 8 7.72 22.39 -4.03
N TYR A 9 7.62 21.18 -3.50
CA TYR A 9 7.36 20.94 -2.08
C TYR A 9 8.67 20.55 -1.40
N GLU A 10 8.95 21.19 -0.27
CA GLU A 10 9.98 20.77 0.68
C GLU A 10 9.25 20.18 1.88
N PHE A 11 9.59 18.95 2.26
CA PHE A 11 8.92 18.23 3.33
C PHE A 11 9.88 18.06 4.51
N ASP A 12 9.51 18.61 5.66
CA ASP A 12 10.16 18.37 6.95
C ASP A 12 9.16 17.61 7.85
N ILE A 13 9.25 16.28 7.86
CA ILE A 13 8.29 15.39 8.52
C ILE A 13 9.02 14.52 9.54
N ALA A 14 8.65 14.68 10.81
CA ALA A 14 8.98 13.72 11.87
C ALA A 14 7.82 12.72 12.04
N TRP A 15 7.96 11.53 11.45
CA TRP A 15 6.96 10.46 11.60
C TRP A 15 7.34 9.51 12.74
N GLN A 16 6.79 9.79 13.92
CA GLN A 16 7.00 8.96 15.12
C GLN A 16 5.67 8.69 15.81
N LEU A 17 5.33 7.42 15.94
CA LEU A 17 4.17 6.94 16.67
C LEU A 17 4.62 6.36 18.01
N ALA A 18 3.89 6.67 19.08
CA ALA A 18 4.01 5.91 20.30
C ALA A 18 3.51 4.47 20.05
N PRO A 19 4.01 3.45 20.77
CA PRO A 19 3.45 2.10 20.70
C PRO A 19 1.94 2.14 20.92
N VAL A 20 1.18 1.63 19.95
CA VAL A 20 -0.28 1.56 20.02
C VAL A 20 -0.68 0.13 20.36
N ALA A 21 -1.41 -0.03 21.46
CA ALA A 21 -2.13 -1.26 21.78
C ALA A 21 -3.62 -0.96 21.70
N PRO A 22 -4.33 -1.43 20.65
CA PRO A 22 -5.77 -1.19 20.52
C PRO A 22 -6.52 -1.77 21.72
N ALA A 23 -7.36 -0.96 22.39
CA ALA A 23 -8.21 -1.44 23.48
C ALA A 23 -9.24 -2.49 23.02
N MET A 24 -9.54 -2.50 21.72
CA MET A 24 -10.33 -3.51 21.02
C MET A 24 -9.83 -3.65 19.58
N ILE A 25 -10.00 -4.83 18.99
CA ILE A 25 -9.68 -5.03 17.57
C ILE A 25 -10.72 -4.28 16.72
N PRO A 26 -10.30 -3.41 15.79
CA PRO A 26 -11.23 -2.70 14.91
C PRO A 26 -11.87 -3.67 13.91
N LYS A 27 -13.00 -3.28 13.29
CA LYS A 27 -13.55 -4.05 12.17
C LYS A 27 -12.74 -3.86 10.88
N VAL A 28 -12.18 -2.67 10.71
CA VAL A 28 -11.38 -2.27 9.55
C VAL A 28 -10.18 -1.48 10.04
N LEU A 29 -8.99 -1.81 9.53
CA LEU A 29 -7.76 -1.06 9.73
C LEU A 29 -7.28 -0.56 8.36
N HIS A 30 -7.07 0.75 8.23
CA HIS A 30 -6.55 1.35 7.00
C HIS A 30 -5.15 1.93 7.24
N THR A 31 -4.26 1.74 6.28
CA THR A 31 -2.93 2.36 6.26
C THR A 31 -2.55 2.83 4.85
N GLY A 32 -1.55 3.69 4.74
CA GLY A 32 -1.13 4.21 3.45
C GLY A 32 -0.13 5.36 3.48
N SER A 33 0.25 5.82 2.29
CA SER A 33 1.18 6.95 2.07
C SER A 33 2.49 6.79 2.87
N ILE A 34 3.05 7.90 3.34
CA ILE A 34 4.29 7.93 4.12
C ILE A 34 4.27 7.09 5.40
N ALA A 35 3.07 6.71 5.89
CA ALA A 35 2.92 6.02 7.17
C ALA A 35 3.62 4.65 7.18
N THR A 36 3.68 3.99 6.03
CA THR A 36 4.31 2.67 5.85
C THR A 36 5.78 2.73 5.45
N PHE A 37 6.28 3.89 5.02
CA PHE A 37 7.64 4.01 4.48
C PHE A 37 8.63 4.76 5.38
N LEU A 38 8.18 5.79 6.12
CA LEU A 38 9.10 6.63 6.89
C LEU A 38 9.44 6.03 8.25
N ALA A 39 10.73 5.85 8.54
CA ALA A 39 11.18 5.48 9.88
C ALA A 39 11.17 6.70 10.83
N PRO A 40 10.94 6.51 12.15
CA PRO A 40 10.66 5.24 12.82
C PRO A 40 9.19 4.77 12.76
N GLY A 41 8.24 5.66 12.43
CA GLY A 41 6.80 5.36 12.56
C GLY A 41 6.30 4.20 11.70
N ALA A 42 6.93 3.92 10.55
CA ALA A 42 6.64 2.75 9.71
C ALA A 42 6.73 1.43 10.47
N ALA A 43 7.69 1.30 11.39
CA ALA A 43 7.83 0.10 12.22
C ALA A 43 6.61 -0.10 13.14
N THR A 44 6.11 0.99 13.74
CA THR A 44 4.91 0.93 14.59
C THR A 44 3.66 0.58 13.78
N VAL A 45 3.52 1.12 12.57
CA VAL A 45 2.43 0.77 11.65
C VAL A 45 2.48 -0.72 11.29
N ARG A 46 3.66 -1.24 10.91
CA ARG A 46 3.84 -2.66 10.62
C ARG A 46 3.45 -3.54 11.81
N THR A 47 3.91 -3.22 13.02
CA THR A 47 3.52 -3.96 14.23
C THR A 47 2.01 -3.98 14.45
N LEU A 48 1.31 -2.87 14.18
CA LEU A 48 -0.15 -2.83 14.30
C LEU A 48 -0.85 -3.73 13.26
N LEU A 49 -0.35 -3.75 12.03
CA LEU A 49 -0.86 -4.64 10.97
C LEU A 49 -0.65 -6.11 11.36
N GLU A 50 0.55 -6.47 11.80
CA GLU A 50 0.88 -7.84 12.26
C GLU A 50 -0.02 -8.29 13.42
N GLN A 51 -0.44 -7.38 14.31
CA GLN A 51 -1.35 -7.70 15.42
C GLN A 51 -2.81 -7.87 14.98
N CYS A 52 -3.25 -7.14 13.94
CA CYS A 52 -4.67 -7.00 13.63
C CYS A 52 -5.11 -7.79 12.38
N HIS A 53 -4.20 -8.11 11.45
CA HIS A 53 -4.57 -8.58 10.10
C HIS A 53 -5.39 -9.88 10.07
N GLN A 54 -5.26 -10.74 11.10
CA GLN A 54 -6.04 -11.98 11.18
C GLN A 54 -7.46 -11.78 11.71
N SER A 55 -7.74 -10.62 12.33
CA SER A 55 -8.98 -10.37 13.09
C SER A 55 -9.77 -9.16 12.59
N CYS A 56 -9.29 -8.44 11.58
CA CYS A 56 -9.98 -7.31 10.96
C CYS A 56 -9.71 -7.24 9.46
N LEU A 57 -10.54 -6.51 8.73
CA LEU A 57 -10.27 -6.20 7.32
C LEU A 57 -9.17 -5.14 7.23
N VAL A 58 -8.06 -5.45 6.56
CA VAL A 58 -6.98 -4.49 6.35
C VAL A 58 -7.03 -3.90 4.95
N THR A 59 -7.01 -2.57 4.84
CA THR A 59 -6.95 -1.84 3.56
C THR A 59 -5.66 -1.02 3.46
N TYR A 60 -4.99 -1.09 2.31
CA TYR A 60 -3.72 -0.41 2.06
C TYR A 60 -3.77 0.42 0.78
N ASP A 61 -3.40 1.70 0.89
CA ASP A 61 -3.16 2.61 -0.24
C ASP A 61 -1.77 3.26 -0.10
N PRO A 62 -0.71 2.75 -0.74
CA PRO A 62 0.64 3.28 -0.55
C PRO A 62 0.79 4.73 -1.00
N ASN A 63 -0.11 5.25 -1.86
CA ASN A 63 -0.20 6.65 -2.28
C ASN A 63 1.18 7.31 -2.38
N ILE A 64 1.96 6.82 -3.34
CA ILE A 64 3.41 6.95 -3.40
C ILE A 64 3.79 8.41 -3.63
N ARG A 65 4.81 8.85 -2.90
CA ARG A 65 5.40 10.18 -3.03
C ARG A 65 6.90 10.01 -3.18
N PRO A 66 7.44 9.79 -4.40
CA PRO A 66 8.84 9.42 -4.60
C PRO A 66 9.84 10.38 -3.94
N ALA A 67 9.49 11.68 -3.85
CA ALA A 67 10.29 12.70 -3.17
C ALA A 67 10.49 12.46 -1.66
N LEU A 68 9.70 11.57 -1.05
CA LEU A 68 9.73 11.22 0.37
C LEU A 68 10.26 9.81 0.63
N LEU A 69 10.56 9.05 -0.43
CA LEU A 69 10.97 7.66 -0.32
C LEU A 69 12.47 7.52 -0.61
N GLY A 70 13.03 6.37 -0.23
CA GLY A 70 14.37 5.97 -0.65
C GLY A 70 14.41 5.62 -2.14
N SER A 71 15.29 4.68 -2.49
CA SER A 71 15.31 4.12 -3.83
C SER A 71 13.98 3.44 -4.18
N HIS A 72 13.66 3.38 -5.47
CA HIS A 72 12.49 2.66 -5.97
C HIS A 72 12.45 1.21 -5.47
N SER A 73 13.58 0.49 -5.48
CA SER A 73 13.66 -0.88 -4.97
C SER A 73 13.39 -1.01 -3.47
N GLU A 74 13.87 -0.07 -2.66
CA GLU A 74 13.57 -0.08 -1.21
C GLU A 74 12.09 0.15 -0.95
N ALA A 75 11.48 1.11 -1.64
CA ALA A 75 10.06 1.37 -1.51
C ALA A 75 9.21 0.20 -2.02
N GLN A 76 9.56 -0.42 -3.15
CA GLN A 76 8.89 -1.61 -3.65
C GLN A 76 8.98 -2.76 -2.65
N SER A 77 10.16 -3.01 -2.07
CA SER A 77 10.33 -4.04 -1.04
C SER A 77 9.47 -3.77 0.20
N VAL A 78 9.41 -2.52 0.66
CA VAL A 78 8.54 -2.14 1.80
C VAL A 78 7.07 -2.33 1.47
N PHE A 79 6.66 -1.99 0.25
CA PHE A 79 5.29 -2.20 -0.22
C PHE A 79 4.93 -3.68 -0.24
N GLU A 80 5.78 -4.51 -0.85
CA GLU A 80 5.58 -5.96 -1.00
C GLU A 80 5.59 -6.68 0.36
N ASP A 81 6.44 -6.26 1.30
CA ASP A 81 6.49 -6.80 2.67
C ASP A 81 5.15 -6.65 3.44
N LEU A 82 4.31 -5.68 3.06
CA LEU A 82 3.02 -5.43 3.70
C LEU A 82 1.83 -6.11 3.00
N LEU A 83 2.02 -6.62 1.78
CA LEU A 83 0.94 -7.30 1.03
C LEU A 83 0.35 -8.51 1.78
N PRO A 84 1.15 -9.40 2.41
CA PRO A 84 0.61 -10.53 3.16
C PRO A 84 -0.24 -10.14 4.39
N LEU A 85 -0.13 -8.88 4.84
CA LEU A 85 -0.87 -8.34 5.99
C LEU A 85 -2.13 -7.57 5.56
N THR A 86 -2.45 -7.55 4.26
CA THR A 86 -3.48 -6.67 3.68
C THR A 86 -4.55 -7.49 2.94
N ASP A 87 -5.82 -7.20 3.17
CA ASP A 87 -6.93 -7.80 2.42
C ASP A 87 -7.27 -7.02 1.14
N VAL A 88 -7.24 -5.68 1.21
CA VAL A 88 -7.60 -4.80 0.09
C VAL A 88 -6.44 -3.88 -0.24
N VAL A 89 -5.92 -3.96 -1.45
CA VAL A 89 -4.88 -3.05 -1.94
C VAL A 89 -5.48 -2.14 -3.00
N LYS A 90 -5.28 -0.84 -2.84
CA LYS A 90 -5.62 0.16 -3.86
C LYS A 90 -4.36 0.88 -4.29
N LEU A 91 -4.16 1.01 -5.59
CA LEU A 91 -3.14 1.83 -6.23
C LEU A 91 -3.82 2.88 -7.11
N SER A 92 -3.20 4.05 -7.32
CA SER A 92 -3.47 4.80 -8.54
C SER A 92 -2.76 4.15 -9.74
N ASP A 93 -3.08 4.59 -10.95
CA ASP A 93 -2.33 4.21 -12.15
C ASP A 93 -0.89 4.71 -12.09
N GLU A 94 -0.62 5.87 -11.48
CA GLU A 94 0.75 6.32 -11.24
C GLU A 94 1.47 5.46 -10.20
N ASP A 95 0.82 5.08 -9.10
CA ASP A 95 1.41 4.17 -8.09
C ASP A 95 1.75 2.81 -8.73
N ALA A 96 0.81 2.25 -9.49
CA ALA A 96 0.98 0.96 -10.17
C ALA A 96 2.13 1.01 -11.18
N HIS A 97 2.17 2.05 -12.01
CA HIS A 97 3.26 2.24 -12.96
C HIS A 97 4.61 2.49 -12.27
N TRP A 98 4.60 3.23 -11.17
CA TRP A 98 5.83 3.51 -10.43
C TRP A 98 6.39 2.26 -9.74
N LEU A 99 5.54 1.43 -9.11
CA LEU A 99 5.95 0.18 -8.45
C LEU A 99 6.34 -0.92 -9.43
N TYR A 100 5.60 -1.04 -10.54
CA TYR A 100 5.74 -2.14 -11.49
C TYR A 100 5.83 -1.61 -12.93
N PRO A 101 6.91 -0.90 -13.30
CA PRO A 101 7.01 -0.20 -14.58
C PRO A 101 6.97 -1.12 -15.81
N ALA A 102 7.25 -2.41 -15.63
CA ALA A 102 7.21 -3.42 -16.68
C ALA A 102 5.86 -4.14 -16.80
N PHE A 103 4.91 -3.91 -15.89
CA PHE A 103 3.62 -4.60 -15.86
C PHE A 103 2.52 -3.73 -16.45
N SER A 104 1.61 -4.36 -17.17
CA SER A 104 0.29 -3.80 -17.48
C SER A 104 -0.58 -3.71 -16.21
N PRO A 105 -1.63 -2.87 -16.20
CA PRO A 105 -2.53 -2.79 -15.04
C PRO A 105 -3.14 -4.14 -14.62
N ASP A 106 -3.47 -5.01 -15.58
CA ASP A 106 -4.02 -6.35 -15.30
C ASP A 106 -2.96 -7.29 -14.69
N GLU A 107 -1.69 -7.18 -15.10
CA GLU A 107 -0.57 -7.91 -14.49
C GLU A 107 -0.29 -7.42 -13.07
N VAL A 108 -0.38 -6.11 -12.81
CA VAL A 108 -0.29 -5.56 -11.45
C VAL A 108 -1.41 -6.10 -10.56
N LEU A 109 -2.67 -6.05 -11.03
CA LEU A 109 -3.80 -6.60 -10.28
C LEU A 109 -3.59 -8.10 -9.98
N SER A 110 -3.16 -8.88 -10.97
CA SER A 110 -2.87 -10.32 -10.80
C SER A 110 -1.76 -10.54 -9.76
N HIS A 111 -0.67 -9.78 -9.86
CA HIS A 111 0.45 -9.86 -8.93
C HIS A 111 0.04 -9.55 -7.48
N LEU A 112 -0.75 -8.50 -7.26
CA LEU A 112 -1.25 -8.15 -5.91
C LEU A 112 -2.11 -9.27 -5.31
N LEU A 113 -2.94 -9.92 -6.13
CA LEU A 113 -3.76 -11.06 -5.69
C LEU A 113 -2.89 -12.29 -5.36
N GLU A 114 -1.85 -12.56 -6.14
CA GLU A 114 -0.89 -13.64 -5.88
C GLU A 114 -0.11 -13.43 -4.56
N GLN A 115 0.10 -12.17 -4.16
CA GLN A 115 0.74 -11.82 -2.88
C GLN A 115 -0.22 -11.84 -1.66
N GLY A 116 -1.49 -12.19 -1.87
CA GLY A 116 -2.45 -12.43 -0.79
C GLY A 116 -3.60 -11.44 -0.69
N ALA A 117 -3.63 -10.39 -1.52
CA ALA A 117 -4.77 -9.48 -1.56
C ALA A 117 -6.04 -10.22 -1.99
N ARG A 118 -7.16 -9.90 -1.36
CA ARG A 118 -8.49 -10.43 -1.70
C ARG A 118 -9.28 -9.50 -2.62
N LEU A 119 -8.87 -8.24 -2.68
CA LEU A 119 -9.33 -7.25 -3.63
C LEU A 119 -8.16 -6.34 -4.00
N ALA A 120 -7.83 -6.29 -5.28
CA ALA A 120 -6.88 -5.36 -5.84
C ALA A 120 -7.63 -4.31 -6.68
N VAL A 121 -7.27 -3.04 -6.53
CA VAL A 121 -7.91 -1.92 -7.21
C VAL A 121 -6.85 -1.00 -7.82
N ILE A 122 -7.02 -0.62 -9.09
CA ILE A 122 -6.25 0.45 -9.73
C ILE A 122 -7.22 1.54 -10.17
N THR A 123 -7.11 2.74 -9.61
CA THR A 123 -7.90 3.91 -10.02
C THR A 123 -7.22 4.65 -11.18
N LYS A 124 -8.00 5.14 -12.16
CA LYS A 124 -7.52 5.85 -13.36
C LYS A 124 -8.14 7.25 -13.47
N GLY A 125 -8.13 8.00 -12.37
CA GLY A 125 -8.77 9.33 -12.30
C GLY A 125 -10.21 9.33 -12.82
N ALA A 126 -10.48 10.14 -13.86
CA ALA A 126 -11.81 10.28 -14.47
C ALA A 126 -12.27 9.04 -15.27
N GLU A 127 -11.37 8.14 -15.63
CA GLU A 127 -11.69 6.91 -16.37
C GLU A 127 -12.24 5.78 -15.47
N GLY A 128 -12.33 6.02 -14.16
CA GLY A 128 -12.89 5.08 -13.19
C GLY A 128 -11.81 4.21 -12.54
N ALA A 129 -12.06 2.90 -12.44
CA ALA A 129 -11.15 1.96 -11.78
C ALA A 129 -11.24 0.55 -12.38
N LEU A 130 -10.12 -0.18 -12.31
CA LEU A 130 -10.06 -1.62 -12.53
C LEU A 130 -10.04 -2.33 -11.18
N LEU A 131 -10.80 -3.42 -11.08
CA LEU A 131 -10.91 -4.21 -9.85
C LEU A 131 -10.70 -5.68 -10.18
N ALA A 132 -9.97 -6.39 -9.34
CA ALA A 132 -9.80 -7.83 -9.43
C ALA A 132 -9.94 -8.48 -8.05
N THR A 133 -10.55 -9.67 -8.03
CA THR A 133 -10.64 -10.55 -6.86
C THR A 133 -10.14 -11.94 -7.24
N PRO A 134 -9.68 -12.76 -6.29
CA PRO A 134 -9.31 -14.14 -6.59
C PRO A 134 -10.48 -14.90 -7.23
N MET A 135 -10.17 -15.78 -8.18
CA MET A 135 -11.19 -16.66 -8.76
C MET A 135 -11.77 -17.57 -7.68
N PRO A 136 -13.09 -17.81 -7.66
CA PRO A 136 -13.69 -18.75 -6.71
C PRO A 136 -13.06 -20.14 -6.89
N GLY A 137 -12.35 -20.64 -5.87
CA GLY A 137 -11.78 -21.99 -5.83
C GLY A 137 -10.25 -22.12 -5.86
N SER A 138 -9.48 -21.02 -5.91
CA SER A 138 -8.01 -21.07 -5.87
C SER A 138 -7.38 -21.02 -4.47
N ALA A 139 -8.18 -20.91 -3.40
CA ALA A 139 -7.68 -20.89 -2.04
C ALA A 139 -7.18 -22.29 -1.64
N SER A 140 -5.92 -22.57 -1.94
CA SER A 140 -5.16 -23.64 -1.31
C SER A 140 -4.64 -23.10 0.00
N HIS A 141 -5.38 -23.36 1.08
CA HIS A 141 -4.84 -23.23 2.45
C HIS A 141 -4.00 -24.47 2.75
N PRO A 142 -2.69 -24.36 3.03
CA PRO A 142 -2.01 -25.29 3.92
C PRO A 142 -2.43 -25.06 5.38
#